data_AF-A0A2D5Z4U1-F1
#
_entry.id   AF-A0A2D5Z4U1-F1
#
_cell.length_a   1.000
_cell.length_b   1.000
_cell.length_c   1.000
_cell.angle_alpha   90.00
_cell.angle_beta   90.00
_cell.angle_gamma   90.00
#
_symmetry.space_group_name_H-M   'P 1'
#
loop_
_entity.id
_entity.type
_entity.pdbx_description
1 polymer ?
#
loop_
_entity_poly.entity_id
_entity_poly.type
_entity_poly.pdbx_seq_one_letter_code
_entity_poly.pdbx_strand_id
1 'polypeptide(L)'
;MLPLTACGGSDAANDPEAVNAAAQEQADRFSSGDFAGAWEMWTDDAKAAVPQEAYVEYSEACAGTGMPLEAGQVRIEDEGEAVVRISLGKFAQSYSMAYEGDEWRWVPTDDTLDSLAEGADAAIENATTEGTCA
;
A
#
# COMPACT_ATOMS: atom_id res chain seq x y z
N MET A 1 -2.35 -40.31 -15.32
CA MET A 1 -2.26 -39.31 -16.40
C MET A 1 -3.44 -38.36 -16.23
N LEU A 2 -3.16 -37.10 -15.82
CA LEU A 2 -3.96 -35.87 -15.90
C LEU A 2 -5.30 -35.77 -15.11
N PRO A 3 -5.74 -34.55 -14.70
CA PRO A 3 -5.14 -33.21 -14.93
C PRO A 3 -4.72 -32.44 -13.65
N LEU A 4 -3.75 -31.52 -13.80
CA LEU A 4 -3.49 -30.40 -12.88
C LEU A 4 -4.52 -29.31 -13.18
N THR A 5 -5.34 -28.94 -12.20
CA THR A 5 -6.19 -27.74 -12.26
C THR A 5 -5.36 -26.56 -11.80
N ALA A 6 -5.07 -25.64 -12.71
CA ALA A 6 -4.65 -24.28 -12.41
C ALA A 6 -5.92 -23.41 -12.30
N CYS A 7 -6.37 -23.14 -11.07
CA CYS A 7 -7.41 -22.16 -10.73
C CYS A 7 -7.08 -21.64 -9.33
N GLY A 8 -6.22 -20.63 -9.24
CA GLY A 8 -5.91 -19.96 -7.97
C GLY A 8 -6.13 -18.46 -8.02
N GLY A 9 -6.08 -17.86 -9.22
CA GLY A 9 -6.16 -16.40 -9.38
C GLY A 9 -7.52 -15.81 -9.04
N SER A 10 -8.64 -16.43 -9.44
CA SER A 10 -9.99 -15.91 -9.17
C SER A 10 -10.45 -16.12 -7.72
N ASP A 11 -9.93 -17.15 -7.05
CA ASP A 11 -10.27 -17.44 -5.66
C ASP A 11 -9.55 -16.44 -4.73
N ALA A 12 -8.28 -16.12 -5.01
CA ALA A 12 -7.54 -15.10 -4.29
C ALA A 12 -8.14 -13.69 -4.45
N ALA A 13 -8.65 -13.35 -5.64
CA ALA A 13 -9.34 -12.08 -5.91
C ALA A 13 -10.64 -11.87 -5.11
N ASN A 14 -11.17 -12.91 -4.48
CA ASN A 14 -12.36 -12.85 -3.62
C ASN A 14 -12.09 -13.37 -2.20
N ASP A 15 -10.82 -13.50 -1.81
CA ASP A 15 -10.41 -14.03 -0.51
C ASP A 15 -9.96 -12.92 0.44
N PRO A 16 -10.72 -12.61 1.51
CA PRO A 16 -10.33 -11.63 2.50
C PRO A 16 -9.02 -11.95 3.23
N GLU A 17 -8.65 -13.24 3.35
CA GLU A 17 -7.38 -13.63 3.96
C GLU A 17 -6.20 -13.25 3.06
N ALA A 18 -6.34 -13.42 1.74
CA ALA A 18 -5.33 -12.99 0.77
C ALA A 18 -5.15 -11.46 0.77
N VAL A 19 -6.24 -10.68 0.83
CA VAL A 19 -6.18 -9.22 0.97
C VAL A 19 -5.47 -8.83 2.26
N ASN A 20 -5.85 -9.44 3.40
CA ASN A 20 -5.27 -9.13 4.70
C ASN A 20 -3.76 -9.43 4.73
N ALA A 21 -3.34 -10.57 4.17
CA ALA A 21 -1.93 -10.95 4.11
C ALA A 21 -1.10 -9.96 3.27
N ALA A 22 -1.61 -9.54 2.10
CA ALA A 22 -0.93 -8.54 1.28
C ALA A 22 -0.86 -7.17 1.98
N ALA A 23 -1.94 -6.76 2.64
CA ALA A 23 -1.98 -5.52 3.40
C ALA A 23 -1.03 -5.55 4.61
N GLN A 24 -0.90 -6.69 5.29
CA GLN A 24 0.04 -6.85 6.40
C GLN A 24 1.48 -6.76 5.89
N GLU A 25 1.81 -7.41 4.78
CA GLU A 25 3.15 -7.33 4.20
C GLU A 25 3.50 -5.88 3.82
N GLN A 26 2.55 -5.13 3.24
CA GLN A 26 2.74 -3.71 2.96
C GLN A 26 3.02 -2.89 4.23
N ALA A 27 2.25 -3.15 5.28
CA ALA A 27 2.38 -2.50 6.57
C ALA A 27 3.72 -2.85 7.26
N ASP A 28 4.18 -4.09 7.13
CA ASP A 28 5.46 -4.56 7.67
C ASP A 28 6.65 -3.92 6.95
N ARG A 29 6.60 -3.84 5.61
CA ARG A 29 7.62 -3.15 4.80
C ARG A 29 7.71 -1.68 5.16
N PHE A 30 6.56 -0.99 5.20
CA PHE A 30 6.53 0.43 5.59
C PHE A 30 7.04 0.67 7.01
N SER A 31 6.56 -0.11 8.00
CA SER A 31 6.95 0.07 9.40
C SER A 31 8.41 -0.32 9.69
N SER A 32 9.00 -1.21 8.89
CA SER A 32 10.42 -1.57 8.97
C SER A 32 11.36 -0.59 8.25
N GLY A 33 10.81 0.36 7.47
CA GLY A 33 11.58 1.30 6.66
C GLY A 33 12.00 0.74 5.29
N ASP A 34 11.48 -0.42 4.88
CA ASP A 34 11.62 -0.93 3.50
C ASP A 34 10.64 -0.21 2.57
N PHE A 35 10.86 1.08 2.37
CA PHE A 35 9.99 1.91 1.52
C PHE A 35 10.08 1.51 0.05
N ALA A 36 11.25 1.07 -0.42
CA ALA A 36 11.38 0.55 -1.78
C ALA A 36 10.50 -0.68 -1.98
N GLY A 37 10.54 -1.65 -1.05
CA GLY A 37 9.68 -2.83 -1.09
C GLY A 37 8.20 -2.49 -0.92
N ALA A 38 7.85 -1.48 -0.11
CA ALA A 38 6.48 -1.00 0.02
C ALA A 38 5.95 -0.37 -1.28
N TRP A 39 6.81 0.30 -2.04
CA TRP A 39 6.48 0.82 -3.37
C TRP A 39 6.26 -0.29 -4.41
N GLU A 40 7.03 -1.39 -4.34
CA GLU A 40 6.86 -2.53 -5.27
C GLU A 40 5.48 -3.21 -5.15
N MET A 41 4.83 -3.07 -3.99
CA MET A 41 3.48 -3.58 -3.75
C MET A 41 2.38 -2.69 -4.35
N TRP A 42 2.71 -1.50 -4.84
CA TRP A 42 1.72 -0.62 -5.43
C TRP A 42 1.19 -1.18 -6.75
N THR A 43 0.03 -0.65 -7.14
CA THR A 43 -0.56 -0.86 -8.46
C THR A 43 0.40 -0.41 -9.56
N ASP A 44 0.29 -1.02 -10.74
CA ASP A 44 1.13 -0.64 -11.88
C ASP A 44 0.92 0.83 -12.29
N ASP A 45 -0.32 1.30 -12.25
CA ASP A 45 -0.67 2.70 -12.55
C ASP A 45 -0.06 3.68 -11.52
N ALA A 46 -0.08 3.34 -10.23
CA ALA A 46 0.53 4.18 -9.19
C ALA A 46 2.06 4.25 -9.35
N LYS A 47 2.71 3.13 -9.66
CA LYS A 47 4.16 3.09 -9.95
C LYS A 47 4.53 3.88 -11.21
N ALA A 48 3.62 3.97 -12.19
CA ALA A 48 3.82 4.79 -13.37
C ALA A 48 3.68 6.30 -13.06
N ALA A 49 2.83 6.66 -12.10
CA ALA A 49 2.60 8.05 -11.68
C ALA A 49 3.70 8.58 -10.75
N VAL A 50 4.19 7.75 -9.83
CA VAL A 50 5.16 8.15 -8.81
C VAL A 50 6.43 7.31 -8.91
N PRO A 51 7.60 7.91 -9.23
CA PRO A 51 8.85 7.18 -9.27
C PRO A 51 9.23 6.70 -7.86
N GLN A 52 9.77 5.48 -7.77
CA GLN A 52 10.21 4.86 -6.52
C GLN A 52 11.12 5.79 -5.69
N GLU A 53 12.07 6.46 -6.34
CA GLU A 53 13.01 7.36 -5.68
C GLU A 53 12.30 8.50 -4.93
N ALA A 54 11.28 9.13 -5.53
CA ALA A 54 10.55 10.20 -4.88
C ALA A 54 9.74 9.70 -3.67
N TYR A 55 9.13 8.51 -3.78
CA TYR A 55 8.42 7.91 -2.66
C TYR A 55 9.36 7.53 -1.51
N VAL A 56 10.52 6.95 -1.83
CA VAL A 56 11.52 6.55 -0.82
C VAL A 56 12.05 7.79 -0.11
N GLU A 57 12.47 8.82 -0.84
CA GLU A 57 13.01 10.05 -0.24
C GLU A 57 11.97 10.75 0.66
N TYR A 58 10.72 10.89 0.19
CA TYR A 58 9.63 11.42 1.01
C TYR A 58 9.39 10.57 2.26
N SER A 59 9.36 9.24 2.12
CA SER A 59 9.07 8.35 3.25
C SER A 59 10.20 8.32 4.26
N GLU A 60 11.46 8.34 3.83
CA GLU A 60 12.62 8.44 4.73
C GLU A 60 12.62 9.76 5.52
N ALA A 61 12.15 10.84 4.91
CA ALA A 61 12.05 12.14 5.56
C ALA A 61 10.85 12.23 6.53
N CYS A 62 9.68 11.72 6.12
CA CYS A 62 8.42 12.06 6.76
C CYS A 62 7.72 10.89 7.48
N ALA A 63 8.06 9.63 7.17
CA ALA A 63 7.36 8.48 7.76
C ALA A 63 7.87 8.12 9.16
N GLY A 64 6.95 7.70 10.01
CA GLY A 64 7.29 7.08 11.30
C GLY A 64 7.54 5.58 11.15
N THR A 65 8.79 5.14 11.37
CA THR A 65 9.17 3.70 11.38
C THR A 65 9.27 3.12 12.80
N GLY A 66 9.33 1.80 12.90
CA GLY A 66 9.64 1.06 14.13
C GLY A 66 8.45 0.82 15.07
N MET A 67 7.25 1.29 14.70
CA MET A 67 6.02 0.93 15.37
C MET A 67 5.23 -0.07 14.53
N PRO A 68 4.79 -1.21 15.11
CA PRO A 68 4.08 -2.22 14.36
C PRO A 68 2.72 -1.69 13.88
N LEU A 69 2.46 -1.89 12.60
CA LEU A 69 1.18 -1.67 11.97
C LEU A 69 0.47 -3.02 11.81
N GLU A 70 -0.83 -3.05 12.05
CA GLU A 70 -1.61 -4.29 12.01
C GLU A 70 -2.72 -4.18 10.97
N ALA A 71 -2.71 -5.06 9.97
CA ALA A 71 -3.83 -5.24 9.05
C ALA A 71 -4.95 -6.01 9.75
N GLY A 72 -6.12 -5.41 9.81
CA GLY A 72 -7.28 -5.94 10.49
C GLY A 72 -8.41 -6.24 9.52
N GLN A 73 -9.55 -5.59 9.75
CA GLN A 73 -10.77 -5.82 9.01
C GLN A 73 -10.58 -5.58 7.50
N VAL A 74 -10.96 -6.58 6.71
CA VAL A 74 -11.04 -6.50 5.25
C VAL A 74 -12.51 -6.48 4.83
N ARG A 75 -12.81 -5.69 3.81
CA ARG A 75 -14.08 -5.69 3.10
C ARG A 75 -13.78 -5.74 1.60
N ILE A 76 -14.28 -6.77 0.93
CA ILE A 76 -14.27 -6.83 -0.54
C ILE A 76 -15.44 -5.98 -1.02
N GLU A 77 -15.18 -5.00 -1.88
CA GLU A 77 -16.21 -4.13 -2.47
C GLU A 77 -16.75 -4.76 -3.75
N ASP A 78 -15.84 -5.21 -4.64
CA ASP A 78 -16.11 -5.83 -5.92
C ASP A 78 -15.02 -6.87 -6.25
N GLU A 79 -15.16 -7.61 -7.36
CA GLU A 79 -14.16 -8.60 -7.78
C GLU A 79 -12.83 -7.89 -8.07
N GLY A 80 -11.80 -8.18 -7.26
CA GLY A 80 -10.50 -7.55 -7.35
C GLY A 80 -10.39 -6.15 -6.74
N GLU A 81 -11.38 -5.69 -5.98
CA GLU A 81 -11.32 -4.43 -5.22
C GLU A 81 -11.66 -4.68 -3.74
N ALA A 82 -10.80 -4.20 -2.85
CA ALA A 82 -11.00 -4.35 -1.42
C ALA A 82 -10.55 -3.13 -0.63
N VAL A 83 -11.12 -2.98 0.57
CA VAL A 83 -10.72 -2.02 1.58
C VAL A 83 -10.20 -2.78 2.79
N VAL A 84 -9.01 -2.41 3.25
CA VAL A 84 -8.39 -2.96 4.46
C VAL A 84 -8.23 -1.87 5.51
N ARG A 85 -8.42 -2.23 6.77
CA ARG A 85 -8.14 -1.35 7.90
C ARG A 85 -6.75 -1.66 8.46
N ILE A 86 -5.85 -0.68 8.45
CA ILE A 86 -4.55 -0.77 9.14
C ILE A 86 -4.62 0.02 10.46
N SER A 87 -4.17 -0.58 11.55
CA SER A 87 -4.13 0.04 12.87
C SER A 87 -2.71 0.27 13.38
N LEU A 88 -2.57 1.35 14.15
CA LEU A 88 -1.41 1.69 14.97
C LEU A 88 -1.91 1.98 16.40
N GLY A 89 -1.80 0.97 17.27
CA GLY A 89 -2.33 1.06 18.64
C GLY A 89 -3.85 1.29 18.66
N LYS A 90 -4.30 2.50 19.05
CA LYS A 90 -5.74 2.86 19.08
C LYS A 90 -6.22 3.60 17.83
N PHE A 91 -5.29 3.99 16.96
CA PHE A 91 -5.60 4.66 15.70
C PHE A 91 -5.75 3.61 14.61
N ALA A 92 -6.64 3.85 13.66
CA ALA A 92 -6.79 2.97 12.52
C ALA A 92 -7.38 3.72 11.33
N GLN A 93 -6.85 3.44 10.15
CA GLN A 93 -7.24 4.05 8.89
C GLN A 93 -7.59 2.97 7.87
N SER A 94 -8.41 3.34 6.88
CA SER A 94 -8.81 2.44 5.80
C SER A 94 -8.03 2.75 4.55
N TYR A 95 -7.64 1.72 3.82
CA TYR A 95 -6.83 1.80 2.61
C TYR A 95 -7.39 0.87 1.54
N SER A 96 -7.20 1.26 0.29
CA SER A 96 -7.70 0.51 -0.86
C SER A 96 -6.66 -0.48 -1.37
N MET A 97 -7.14 -1.63 -1.84
CA MET A 97 -6.37 -2.71 -2.44
C MET A 97 -7.01 -3.10 -3.77
N ALA A 98 -6.20 -3.37 -4.78
CA ALA A 98 -6.64 -3.83 -6.10
C ALA A 98 -5.96 -5.16 -6.45
N TYR A 99 -6.65 -6.06 -7.14
CA TYR A 99 -6.08 -7.34 -7.57
C TYR A 99 -5.54 -7.23 -8.99
N GLU A 100 -4.23 -7.33 -9.16
CA GLU A 100 -3.50 -7.08 -10.41
C GLU A 100 -2.40 -8.13 -10.59
N GLY A 101 -2.31 -8.72 -11.78
CA GLY A 101 -1.22 -9.65 -12.08
C GLY A 101 -1.15 -10.86 -11.14
N ASP A 102 -2.31 -11.35 -10.68
CA ASP A 102 -2.45 -12.42 -9.69
C ASP A 102 -1.99 -12.07 -8.26
N GLU A 103 -1.89 -10.79 -7.93
CA GLU A 103 -1.48 -10.29 -6.60
C GLU A 103 -2.38 -9.15 -6.13
N TRP A 104 -2.63 -9.06 -4.81
CA TRP A 104 -3.24 -7.88 -4.22
C TRP A 104 -2.20 -6.76 -4.07
N ARG A 105 -2.49 -5.63 -4.71
CA ARG A 105 -1.66 -4.42 -4.77
C ARG A 105 -2.25 -3.32 -3.91
N TRP A 106 -1.38 -2.52 -3.32
CA TRP A 106 -1.76 -1.34 -2.57
C TRP A 106 -2.14 -0.21 -3.52
N VAL A 107 -3.26 0.46 -3.25
CA VAL A 107 -3.70 1.64 -4.00
C VAL A 107 -3.43 2.88 -3.15
N PRO A 108 -2.39 3.69 -3.47
CA PRO A 108 -2.17 4.96 -2.79
C PRO A 108 -3.36 5.90 -3.00
N THR A 109 -3.57 6.82 -2.06
CA THR A 109 -4.61 7.84 -2.22
C THR A 109 -4.24 8.83 -3.31
N ASP A 110 -5.25 9.44 -3.96
CA ASP A 110 -5.02 10.51 -4.94
C ASP A 110 -4.15 11.62 -4.37
N ASP A 111 -4.39 12.04 -3.12
CA ASP A 111 -3.56 13.05 -2.43
C ASP A 111 -2.07 12.64 -2.36
N THR A 112 -1.78 11.35 -2.16
CA THR A 112 -0.40 10.83 -2.13
C THR A 112 0.21 10.86 -3.53
N LEU A 113 -0.55 10.44 -4.54
CA LEU A 113 -0.10 10.44 -5.92
C LEU A 113 0.16 11.85 -6.43
N ASP A 114 -0.77 12.78 -6.19
CA ASP A 114 -0.68 14.18 -6.59
C ASP A 114 0.49 14.88 -5.91
N SER A 115 0.67 14.67 -4.59
CA SER A 115 1.78 15.27 -3.84
C SER A 115 3.14 14.79 -4.35
N LEU A 116 3.28 13.48 -4.62
CA LEU A 116 4.55 12.90 -5.03
C LEU A 116 4.83 13.04 -6.53
N ALA A 117 3.83 13.33 -7.35
CA ALA A 117 4.00 13.61 -8.78
C ALA A 117 4.83 14.88 -9.03
N GLU A 118 4.80 15.84 -8.09
CA GLU A 118 5.65 17.04 -8.13
C GLU A 118 7.10 16.79 -7.67
N GLY A 119 7.38 15.61 -7.11
CA GLY A 119 8.68 15.19 -6.57
C GLY A 119 8.75 15.24 -5.05
N ALA A 120 9.75 14.55 -4.47
CA ALA A 120 9.90 14.41 -3.02
C ALA A 120 10.11 15.75 -2.30
N ASP A 121 10.98 16.62 -2.81
CA ASP A 121 11.27 17.92 -2.19
C ASP A 121 10.01 18.77 -1.98
N ALA A 122 9.16 18.88 -3.00
CA ALA A 122 7.91 19.63 -2.93
C ALA A 122 6.92 18.99 -1.94
N ALA A 123 6.83 17.66 -1.96
CA ALA A 123 5.99 16.91 -1.02
C ALA A 123 6.45 17.08 0.44
N ILE A 124 7.76 17.04 0.70
CA ILE A 124 8.36 17.26 2.03
C ILE A 124 8.12 18.70 2.50
N GLU A 125 8.32 19.69 1.64
CA GLU A 125 8.06 21.11 1.97
C GLU A 125 6.59 21.32 2.33
N ASN A 126 5.66 20.76 1.54
CA ASN A 126 4.23 20.87 1.82
C ASN A 126 3.87 20.16 3.13
N ALA A 127 4.33 18.92 3.32
CA ALA A 127 4.07 18.16 4.54
C ALA A 127 4.64 18.84 5.80
N THR A 128 5.80 19.50 5.68
CA THR A 128 6.38 20.31 6.76
C THR A 128 5.52 21.54 7.06
N THR A 129 5.01 22.20 6.03
CA THR A 129 4.11 23.36 6.17
C THR A 129 2.79 22.98 6.82
N GLU A 130 2.25 21.82 6.50
CA GLU A 130 1.02 21.26 7.07
C GLU A 130 1.22 20.63 8.46
N GLY A 131 2.48 20.43 8.87
CA GLY A 131 2.84 19.82 10.16
C GLY A 131 2.64 18.31 10.22
N THR A 132 2.59 17.64 9.06
CA THR A 132 2.54 16.18 8.92
C THR A 132 3.92 15.55 8.75
N CYS A 133 4.94 16.38 8.49
CA CYS A 133 6.38 16.06 8.45
C CYS A 133 7.18 17.09 9.28
N ALA A 134 8.37 16.73 9.77
CA ALA A 134 9.14 17.52 10.74
C ALA A 134 10.60 17.75 10.36
#